data_AF-A0A2K3JRF1-F1
#
_entry.id   AF-A0A2K3JRF1-F1
#
_cell.length_a   1.000
_cell.length_b   1.000
_cell.length_c   1.000
_cell.angle_alpha   90.00
_cell.angle_beta   90.00
_cell.angle_gamma   90.00
#
_symmetry.space_group_name_H-M   'P 1'
#
loop_
_entity.id
_entity.type
_entity.pdbx_description
1 polymer ?
#
loop_
_entity_poly.entity_id
_entity_poly.type
_entity_poly.pdbx_seq_one_letter_code
_entity_poly.pdbx_strand_id
1 'polypeptide(L)'
;MGGRGKSRTQRKHFRQNRENVWKRSRPDPDPSLSSDKSQTTHWTPFLNENPSFDSYYKEQLIVDPQEWDQFVAVLRTPLPASFRINASSQFADDIRSQLENDFVHSLRAEVAEGGETEAIRPLPWYPGNFAWHSNFSRMQLRKTQTLER
;
A
#
# COMPACT_ATOMS: atom_id res chain seq x y z
N MET A 1 -38.59 20.45 -4.85
CA MET A 1 -38.13 19.51 -5.91
C MET A 1 -36.86 18.83 -5.43
N GLY A 2 -36.96 17.59 -4.92
CA GLY A 2 -35.88 16.88 -4.25
C GLY A 2 -34.94 16.14 -5.22
N GLY A 3 -33.64 16.39 -5.10
CA GLY A 3 -32.58 15.69 -5.82
C GLY A 3 -32.02 14.53 -4.99
N ARG A 4 -32.46 13.31 -5.32
CA ARG A 4 -32.03 12.03 -4.75
C ARG A 4 -30.52 11.81 -4.91
N GLY A 5 -29.82 11.63 -3.79
CA GLY A 5 -28.49 11.03 -3.76
C GLY A 5 -28.54 9.61 -4.33
N LYS A 6 -27.68 9.32 -5.30
CA LYS A 6 -27.49 7.98 -5.86
C LYS A 6 -26.86 7.08 -4.79
N SER A 7 -27.71 6.38 -4.03
CA SER A 7 -27.28 5.28 -3.17
C SER A 7 -26.65 4.18 -4.04
N ARG A 8 -25.40 3.87 -3.73
CA ARG A 8 -24.60 2.83 -4.38
C ARG A 8 -25.36 1.48 -4.33
N THR A 9 -25.43 0.86 -5.49
CA THR A 9 -26.24 -0.29 -5.87
C THR A 9 -26.03 -1.53 -4.98
N GLN A 10 -27.15 -2.17 -4.61
CA GLN A 10 -27.34 -3.59 -4.28
C GLN A 10 -26.53 -4.22 -3.12
N ARG A 11 -27.08 -4.16 -1.90
CA ARG A 11 -26.85 -5.16 -0.83
C ARG A 11 -28.17 -5.81 -0.40
N LYS A 12 -28.97 -6.35 -1.34
CA LYS A 12 -30.23 -7.03 -1.02
C LYS A 12 -30.09 -8.52 -0.65
N HIS A 13 -28.90 -9.11 -0.84
CA HIS A 13 -28.70 -10.57 -0.68
C HIS A 13 -28.01 -10.98 0.64
N PHE A 14 -27.53 -10.05 1.45
CA PHE A 14 -27.00 -10.36 2.78
C PHE A 14 -28.11 -10.23 3.82
N ARG A 15 -28.93 -11.27 3.98
CA ARG A 15 -29.94 -11.36 5.04
C ARG A 15 -29.35 -11.66 6.42
N GLN A 16 -28.09 -12.11 6.47
CA GLN A 16 -27.35 -12.31 7.72
C GLN A 16 -26.30 -11.21 7.83
N ASN A 17 -26.49 -10.34 8.83
CA ASN A 17 -25.52 -9.31 9.19
C ASN A 17 -24.34 -10.01 9.90
N ARG A 18 -23.39 -10.56 9.14
CA ARG A 18 -22.12 -10.98 9.73
C ARG A 18 -21.42 -9.72 10.23
N GLU A 19 -21.00 -9.75 11.49
CA GLU A 19 -20.16 -8.71 12.06
C GLU A 19 -18.96 -8.49 11.13
N ASN A 20 -18.78 -7.25 10.68
CA ASN A 20 -17.62 -6.91 9.87
C ASN A 20 -16.44 -6.76 10.84
N VAL A 21 -15.75 -7.85 11.15
CA VAL A 21 -14.54 -7.89 12.00
C VAL A 21 -13.46 -6.90 11.53
N TRP A 22 -13.46 -6.55 10.23
CA TRP A 22 -12.55 -5.56 9.63
C TRP A 22 -12.92 -4.09 9.91
N LYS A 23 -14.11 -3.81 10.44
CA LYS A 23 -14.46 -2.44 10.86
C LYS A 23 -13.96 -2.23 12.29
N ARG A 24 -12.87 -1.48 12.40
CA ARG A 24 -12.43 -0.91 13.68
C ARG A 24 -13.60 -0.12 14.28
N SER A 25 -14.03 -0.45 15.51
CA SER A 25 -15.03 0.33 16.24
C SER A 25 -14.55 1.78 16.29
N ARG A 26 -15.41 2.71 15.88
CA ARG A 26 -15.12 4.12 16.09
C ARG A 26 -15.08 4.32 17.61
N PRO A 27 -14.02 4.91 18.19
CA PRO A 27 -14.05 5.27 19.60
C PRO A 27 -15.23 6.21 19.82
N ASP A 28 -15.94 6.01 20.94
CA ASP A 28 -17.04 6.88 21.33
C ASP A 28 -16.52 8.31 21.48
N PRO A 29 -17.24 9.33 20.96
CA PRO A 29 -16.81 10.71 21.11
C PRO A 29 -16.87 11.09 22.60
N ASP A 30 -15.73 11.45 23.16
CA ASP A 30 -15.62 12.00 24.51
C ASP A 30 -16.41 13.32 24.58
N PRO A 31 -17.45 13.43 25.44
CA PRO A 31 -18.29 14.61 25.53
C PRO A 31 -17.58 15.84 26.12
N SER A 32 -16.32 15.70 26.57
CA SER A 32 -15.51 16.82 27.10
C SER A 32 -14.79 17.66 26.03
N LEU A 33 -14.78 17.23 24.76
CA LEU A 33 -14.08 17.94 23.68
C LEU A 33 -15.06 18.79 22.87
N SER A 34 -15.00 20.10 23.11
CA SER A 34 -15.70 21.12 22.35
C SER A 34 -15.46 20.98 20.84
N SER A 35 -16.56 21.04 20.10
CA SER A 35 -16.67 21.14 18.64
C SER A 35 -15.54 21.96 17.99
N ASP A 36 -14.49 21.29 17.54
CA ASP A 36 -13.68 21.75 16.42
C ASP A 36 -13.62 20.64 15.36
N LYS A 37 -14.03 20.98 14.15
CA LYS A 37 -14.27 20.05 13.03
C LYS A 37 -12.95 19.69 12.34
N SER A 38 -12.04 19.06 13.07
CA SER A 38 -10.78 18.57 12.52
C SER A 38 -10.34 17.26 13.18
N GLN A 39 -11.28 16.33 13.42
CA GLN A 39 -10.92 14.94 13.71
C GLN A 39 -10.33 14.31 12.45
N THR A 40 -9.04 14.57 12.23
CA THR A 40 -8.18 13.80 11.37
C THR A 40 -8.24 12.37 11.90
N THR A 41 -8.87 11.47 11.14
CA THR A 41 -8.80 10.03 11.41
C THR A 41 -7.33 9.63 11.37
N HIS A 42 -6.67 9.58 12.52
CA HIS A 42 -5.31 9.10 12.62
C HIS A 42 -5.28 7.66 12.10
N TRP A 43 -4.54 7.44 11.02
CA TRP A 43 -4.38 6.10 10.47
C TRP A 43 -3.60 5.28 11.50
N THR A 44 -4.22 4.21 12.00
CA THR A 44 -3.58 3.26 12.90
C THR A 44 -3.04 2.10 12.07
N PRO A 45 -1.78 1.71 12.26
CA PRO A 45 -1.23 0.52 11.62
C PRO A 45 -2.14 -0.70 11.86
N PHE A 46 -2.18 -1.60 10.89
CA PHE A 46 -2.84 -2.89 11.06
C PHE A 46 -2.00 -3.75 12.00
N LEU A 47 -2.66 -4.59 12.80
CA LEU A 47 -1.98 -5.63 13.55
C LEU A 47 -1.53 -6.69 12.54
N ASN A 48 -0.21 -6.86 12.40
CA ASN A 48 0.40 -7.82 11.48
C ASN A 48 0.65 -9.18 12.16
N GLU A 49 0.04 -9.40 13.32
CA GLU A 49 0.20 -10.60 14.14
C GLU A 49 -1.13 -11.34 14.27
N ASN A 50 -1.10 -12.66 14.08
CA ASN A 50 -2.26 -13.52 14.22
C ASN A 50 -1.83 -14.87 14.82
N PRO A 51 -2.15 -15.15 16.09
CA PRO A 51 -1.75 -16.41 16.75
C PRO A 51 -2.30 -17.67 16.04
N SER A 52 -3.49 -17.59 15.43
CA SER A 52 -4.08 -18.71 14.69
C SER A 52 -3.34 -19.00 13.38
N PHE A 53 -2.72 -17.98 12.78
CA PHE A 53 -1.85 -18.17 11.62
C PHE A 53 -0.60 -18.95 12.03
N ASP A 54 0.04 -18.54 13.12
CA ASP A 54 1.27 -19.19 13.59
C ASP A 54 1.05 -20.65 13.99
N SER A 55 -0.01 -20.97 14.73
CA SER A 55 -0.29 -22.35 15.13
C SER A 55 -0.54 -23.26 13.92
N TYR A 56 -1.38 -22.80 12.98
CA TYR A 56 -1.79 -23.59 11.82
C TYR A 56 -0.62 -23.91 10.87
N TYR A 57 0.25 -22.93 10.61
CA TYR A 57 1.37 -23.13 9.68
C TYR A 57 2.61 -23.75 10.35
N LYS A 58 2.81 -23.59 11.67
CA LYS A 58 3.84 -24.36 12.41
C LYS A 58 3.55 -25.87 12.38
N GLU A 59 2.29 -26.27 12.55
CA GLU A 59 1.88 -27.68 12.52
C GLU A 59 2.12 -28.36 11.16
N GLN A 60 2.15 -27.57 10.07
CA GLN A 60 2.41 -28.09 8.73
C GLN A 60 3.89 -28.36 8.44
N LEU A 61 4.79 -27.91 9.32
CA LEU A 61 6.24 -28.11 9.18
C LEU A 61 6.77 -27.64 7.82
N ILE A 62 6.25 -26.52 7.32
CA ILE A 62 6.67 -25.90 6.05
C ILE A 62 8.10 -25.33 6.11
N VAL A 63 8.56 -25.02 7.32
CA VAL A 63 9.87 -24.41 7.63
C VAL A 63 10.34 -25.01 8.95
N ASP A 64 11.64 -25.15 9.13
CA ASP A 64 12.22 -25.65 10.38
C ASP A 64 11.81 -24.76 11.57
N PRO A 65 11.48 -25.33 12.74
CA PRO A 65 11.03 -24.55 13.89
C PRO A 65 12.01 -23.44 14.33
N GLN A 66 13.30 -23.64 14.10
CA GLN A 66 14.35 -22.67 14.41
C GLN A 66 14.34 -21.45 13.48
N GLU A 67 13.86 -21.59 12.25
CA GLU A 67 13.80 -20.52 11.24
C GLU A 67 12.44 -19.81 11.22
N TRP A 68 11.47 -20.30 11.99
CA TRP A 68 10.10 -19.78 12.00
C TRP A 68 10.04 -18.26 12.24
N ASP A 69 10.77 -17.77 13.25
CA ASP A 69 10.73 -16.36 13.62
C ASP A 69 11.32 -15.47 12.50
N GLN A 70 12.37 -15.95 11.83
CA GLN A 70 12.94 -15.26 10.67
C GLN A 70 11.97 -15.26 9.48
N PHE A 71 11.32 -16.39 9.21
CA PHE A 71 10.32 -16.51 8.16
C PHE A 71 9.16 -15.54 8.37
N VAL A 72 8.59 -15.50 9.58
CA VAL A 72 7.50 -14.58 9.92
C VAL A 72 7.97 -13.12 9.88
N ALA A 73 9.21 -12.82 10.32
CA ALA A 73 9.77 -11.49 10.18
C ALA A 73 9.82 -11.03 8.71
N VAL A 74 10.24 -11.91 7.79
CA VAL A 74 10.22 -11.63 6.35
C VAL A 74 8.80 -11.41 5.82
N LEU A 75 7.83 -12.25 6.20
CA LEU A 75 6.42 -12.07 5.77
C LEU A 75 5.81 -10.74 6.25
N ARG A 76 6.28 -10.21 7.37
CA ARG A 76 5.84 -8.92 7.93
C ARG A 76 6.52 -7.72 7.28
N THR A 77 7.57 -7.94 6.48
CA THR A 77 8.20 -6.84 5.73
C THR A 77 7.23 -6.30 4.67
N PRO A 78 7.09 -4.97 4.55
CA PRO A 78 6.26 -4.39 3.52
C PRO A 78 6.84 -4.66 2.14
N LEU A 79 6.02 -5.14 1.22
CA LEU A 79 6.44 -5.34 -0.16
C LEU A 79 6.73 -4.00 -0.85
N PRO A 80 7.76 -3.92 -1.71
CA PRO A 80 7.98 -2.76 -2.54
C PRO A 80 6.80 -2.56 -3.50
N ALA A 81 6.50 -1.30 -3.83
CA ALA A 81 5.45 -1.00 -4.79
C ALA A 81 5.96 -1.32 -6.20
N SER A 82 5.17 -2.03 -7.00
CA SER A 82 5.50 -2.29 -8.41
C SER A 82 4.36 -1.82 -9.32
N PHE A 83 4.71 -1.27 -10.48
CA PHE A 83 3.73 -0.80 -11.47
C PHE A 83 4.20 -1.07 -12.90
N ARG A 84 3.24 -1.08 -13.84
CA ARG A 84 3.51 -1.17 -15.28
C ARG A 84 3.04 0.08 -16.01
N ILE A 85 3.76 0.41 -17.06
CA ILE A 85 3.35 1.35 -18.11
C ILE A 85 2.50 0.56 -19.10
N ASN A 86 1.36 1.13 -19.50
CA ASN A 86 0.57 0.51 -20.56
C ASN A 86 1.24 0.77 -21.92
N ALA A 87 1.84 -0.26 -22.52
CA ALA A 87 2.55 -0.17 -23.80
C ALA A 87 1.65 0.26 -24.98
N SER A 88 0.33 0.12 -24.88
CA SER A 88 -0.59 0.61 -25.93
C SER A 88 -0.91 2.11 -25.81
N SER A 89 -0.40 2.79 -24.77
CA SER A 89 -0.59 4.22 -24.58
C SER A 89 0.29 5.00 -25.55
N GLN A 90 -0.23 6.09 -26.11
CA GLN A 90 0.56 7.01 -26.93
C GLN A 90 1.74 7.65 -26.16
N PHE A 91 1.67 7.66 -24.84
CA PHE A 91 2.69 8.23 -23.95
C PHE A 91 3.62 7.17 -23.36
N ALA A 92 3.54 5.91 -23.80
CA ALA A 92 4.27 4.81 -23.15
C ALA A 92 5.78 5.03 -23.18
N ASP A 93 6.32 5.42 -24.33
CA ASP A 93 7.75 5.68 -24.50
C ASP A 93 8.21 6.96 -23.80
N ASP A 94 7.38 8.00 -23.79
CA ASP A 94 7.67 9.25 -23.07
C ASP A 94 7.76 9.00 -21.56
N ILE A 95 6.78 8.29 -20.99
CA ILE A 95 6.75 7.94 -19.56
C ILE A 95 7.97 7.06 -19.21
N ARG A 96 8.28 6.07 -20.05
CA ARG A 96 9.46 5.22 -19.87
C ARG A 96 10.75 6.05 -19.87
N SER A 97 10.89 6.96 -20.83
CA SER A 97 12.07 7.83 -20.96
C SER A 97 12.22 8.78 -19.77
N GLN A 98 11.12 9.36 -19.27
CA GLN A 98 11.14 10.19 -18.06
C GLN A 98 11.55 9.39 -16.83
N LEU A 99 11.07 8.14 -16.70
CA LEU A 99 11.46 7.28 -15.59
C LEU A 99 12.96 6.97 -15.62
N GLU A 100 13.50 6.62 -16.79
CA GLU A 100 14.91 6.27 -16.98
C GLU A 100 15.85 7.47 -16.77
N ASN A 101 15.48 8.65 -17.29
CA ASN A 101 16.39 9.80 -17.34
C ASN A 101 16.17 10.84 -16.24
N ASP A 102 14.92 11.08 -15.80
CA ASP A 102 14.63 12.17 -14.86
C ASP A 102 14.41 11.63 -13.45
N PHE A 103 13.56 10.61 -13.30
CA PHE A 103 13.13 10.11 -11.99
C PHE A 103 14.19 9.28 -11.29
N VAL A 104 14.89 8.39 -12.00
CA VAL A 104 15.99 7.60 -11.41
C VAL A 104 17.05 8.53 -10.81
N HIS A 105 17.36 9.66 -11.45
CA HIS A 105 18.36 10.61 -10.95
C HIS A 105 17.84 11.50 -9.83
N SER A 106 16.65 12.07 -9.97
CA SER A 106 16.06 12.95 -8.95
C SER A 106 15.77 12.22 -7.64
N LEU A 107 15.24 11.00 -7.69
CA LEU A 107 14.91 10.23 -6.49
C LEU A 107 16.15 9.65 -5.80
N ARG A 108 17.23 9.36 -6.54
CA ARG A 108 18.52 8.98 -5.93
C ARG A 108 19.10 10.08 -5.06
N ALA A 109 18.89 11.36 -5.42
CA ALA A 109 19.34 12.49 -4.60
C ALA A 109 18.54 12.63 -3.29
N GLU A 110 17.28 12.18 -3.27
CA GLU A 110 16.38 12.29 -2.11
C GLU A 110 16.55 11.13 -1.10
N VAL A 111 17.00 9.96 -1.56
CA VAL A 111 17.10 8.71 -0.73
C VAL A 111 18.42 8.57 0.05
N ALA A 112 19.37 9.49 -0.10
CA ALA A 112 20.65 9.45 0.60
C ALA A 112 20.56 9.51 2.15
N GLU A 113 19.38 9.73 2.73
CA GLU A 113 19.17 9.85 4.18
C GLU A 113 18.80 8.53 4.89
N GLY A 114 18.57 7.40 4.19
CA GLY A 114 18.38 6.14 4.91
C GLY A 114 17.71 5.01 4.15
N GLY A 115 18.53 4.15 3.53
CA GLY A 115 18.18 2.76 3.24
C GLY A 115 17.67 2.47 1.82
N GLU A 116 18.42 1.61 1.14
CA GLU A 116 18.28 1.12 -0.25
C GLU A 116 18.67 2.10 -1.38
N THR A 117 19.71 1.71 -2.11
CA THR A 117 20.48 2.50 -3.09
C THR A 117 19.72 2.88 -4.36
N GLU A 118 18.52 2.34 -4.60
CA GLU A 118 17.73 2.59 -5.81
C GLU A 118 16.25 2.80 -5.50
N ALA A 119 15.86 4.06 -5.41
CA ALA A 119 14.51 4.50 -5.11
C ALA A 119 13.44 3.99 -6.10
N ILE A 120 13.83 3.82 -7.36
CA ILE A 120 13.02 3.27 -8.45
C ILE A 120 13.95 2.57 -9.46
N ARG A 121 13.56 1.38 -9.95
CA ARG A 121 14.35 0.64 -10.95
C ARG A 121 13.44 -0.22 -11.85
N PRO A 122 13.84 -0.50 -13.10
CA PRO A 122 13.07 -1.37 -13.98
C PRO A 122 13.12 -2.82 -13.50
N LEU A 123 12.09 -3.61 -13.82
CA LEU A 123 12.05 -5.04 -13.56
C LEU A 123 12.79 -5.80 -14.67
N PRO A 124 13.94 -6.45 -14.40
CA PRO A 124 14.80 -7.00 -15.45
C PRO A 124 14.15 -8.10 -16.30
N TRP A 125 13.19 -8.82 -15.73
CA TRP A 125 12.49 -9.90 -16.41
C TRP A 125 11.33 -9.41 -17.30
N TYR A 126 10.89 -8.14 -17.16
CA TYR A 126 9.78 -7.59 -17.93
C TYR A 126 10.29 -6.91 -19.20
N PRO A 127 9.74 -7.22 -20.38
CA PRO A 127 10.29 -6.73 -21.64
C PRO A 127 10.16 -5.21 -21.80
N GLY A 128 11.19 -4.60 -22.40
CA GLY A 128 11.17 -3.21 -22.84
C GLY A 128 11.11 -2.17 -21.72
N ASN A 129 11.51 -2.51 -20.49
CA ASN A 129 11.50 -1.62 -19.32
C ASN A 129 10.14 -0.94 -19.09
N PHE A 130 9.03 -1.64 -19.39
CA PHE A 130 7.68 -1.12 -19.14
C PHE A 130 7.13 -1.50 -17.76
N ALA A 131 7.91 -2.16 -16.91
CA ALA A 131 7.53 -2.44 -15.53
C ALA A 131 8.66 -2.07 -14.57
N TRP A 132 8.28 -1.50 -13.44
CA TRP A 132 9.18 -0.84 -12.51
C TRP A 132 8.82 -1.19 -11.08
N HIS A 133 9.82 -1.27 -10.19
CA HIS A 133 9.61 -1.26 -8.75
C HIS A 133 9.98 0.11 -8.19
N SER A 134 9.34 0.48 -7.08
CA SER A 134 9.58 1.67 -6.30
C SER A 134 9.55 1.31 -4.83
N ASN A 135 10.52 1.81 -4.08
CA ASN A 135 10.60 1.60 -2.64
C ASN A 135 9.73 2.60 -1.86
N PHE A 136 9.10 3.55 -2.55
CA PHE A 136 8.15 4.46 -1.95
C PHE A 136 6.79 3.79 -1.79
N SER A 137 6.17 3.97 -0.62
CA SER A 137 4.77 3.67 -0.44
C SER A 137 3.91 4.53 -1.38
N ARG A 138 2.71 4.04 -1.70
CA ARG A 138 1.71 4.82 -2.46
C ARG A 138 1.40 6.17 -1.82
N MET A 139 1.50 6.29 -0.49
CA MET A 139 1.29 7.56 0.20
C MET A 139 2.48 8.51 0.03
N GLN A 140 3.71 7.99 0.04
CA GLN A 140 4.91 8.78 -0.25
C GLN A 140 4.86 9.30 -1.69
N LEU A 141 4.56 8.44 -2.67
CA LEU A 141 4.42 8.85 -4.08
C LEU A 141 3.39 9.97 -4.30
N ARG A 142 2.34 10.05 -3.48
CA ARG A 142 1.33 11.13 -3.56
C ARG A 142 1.75 12.42 -2.86
N LYS A 143 2.78 12.38 -2.02
CA LYS A 143 3.30 13.53 -1.26
C LYS A 143 4.56 14.12 -1.91
N THR A 144 5.30 13.34 -2.68
CA THR A 144 6.52 13.81 -3.33
C THR A 144 6.15 14.82 -4.42
N GLN A 145 6.40 16.11 -4.15
CA GLN A 145 6.12 17.22 -5.08
C GLN A 145 6.83 17.05 -6.42
N THR A 146 7.97 16.35 -6.44
CA THR A 146 8.76 16.02 -7.63
C THR A 146 7.96 15.24 -8.68
N LEU A 147 6.90 14.54 -8.29
CA LEU A 147 6.02 13.74 -9.18
C LEU A 147 4.81 14.51 -9.73
N GLU A 148 4.61 15.78 -9.37
CA GLU A 148 3.47 16.59 -9.83
C GLU A 148 3.70 17.32 -11.17
N ARG A 149 4.89 17.18 -11.78
CA ARG A 149 5.25 17.91 -13.02
C ARG A 149 4.63 17.31 -14.28
#